data_AF-A0A920HVB6-F1
#
_entry.id   AF-A0A920HVB6-F1
#
_cell.length_a   1.000
_cell.length_b   1.000
_cell.length_c   1.000
_cell.angle_alpha   90.00
_cell.angle_beta   90.00
_cell.angle_gamma   90.00
#
_symmetry.space_group_name_H-M   'P 1'
#
loop_
_entity.id
_entity.type
_entity.pdbx_description
1 polymer ?
#
loop_
_entity_poly.entity_id
_entity_poly.type
_entity_poly.pdbx_seq_one_letter_code
_entity_poly.pdbx_strand_id
1 'polypeptide(L)'
;MTRFILLLFLISNSLFSQNWQQATSFPFSGVHHPITFSYENYGFSISGSNTDLVYRYDSNTDSWTQLSNFPGGDRGYAYGVQVGSKAYMGFGSNPSGNFPTDWWEYDIVNDSWSQKASFPGNGRNHPAMVSVGDKVFVGCGSNTANLGDWWEYDINSDSWSQKPDIPGNDRHHPYYFGIGNYAYVGFGHGSSPGPGSNPSAGSYIYNDFYRYDPSNDTWLQLDNFPSEARVAGTQFSFNGKGYVLSGDGDDHSSLNSGELWEYEPSNDTWTQLPSHPGDAIWAPGCFVIDCSVYFLLGQNNNTFPAVYPSNIYTYKLSDDCGCTDPSAVNFSSIATIDDGSCCYVSGCTNPYALNFDSTACYDDNSCVLPVLGCTNQSASNYNASANTTIAYGGELDNSFSSGGYFNGDQHLIFDANQEAVIKSAVFYAESNTTVTFELRDNNSVVLDDTTYSLVAGSQRLILNFDVPIANDLQLGISSGNSSLYRNNSGATYPYNIGNLINIKQSSASTNPLSYYYFYYNIEVETPCQNVTGIYENSSHKRLLKIVDVLGKEQSHEYNKVQFYIYDDGSIEKKLNIK
;
A
#
# COMPACT_ATOMS: atom_id res chain seq x y z
N MET A 1 -45.38 -15.67 -42.24
CA MET A 1 -44.32 -16.16 -41.34
C MET A 1 -43.23 -15.11 -41.31
N THR A 2 -43.32 -14.18 -40.37
CA THR A 2 -42.44 -13.00 -40.32
C THR A 2 -41.45 -13.26 -39.18
N ARG A 3 -40.17 -13.47 -39.51
CA ARG A 3 -39.10 -13.70 -38.54
C ARG A 3 -38.68 -12.35 -37.95
N PHE A 4 -38.81 -12.20 -36.63
CA PHE A 4 -38.16 -11.13 -35.88
C PHE A 4 -36.73 -11.55 -35.55
N ILE A 5 -35.76 -10.71 -35.94
CA ILE A 5 -34.35 -10.83 -35.55
C ILE A 5 -34.17 -9.94 -34.31
N LEU A 6 -33.80 -10.56 -33.19
CA LEU A 6 -33.48 -9.88 -31.95
C LEU A 6 -31.99 -9.49 -32.01
N LEU A 7 -31.67 -8.20 -32.16
CA LEU A 7 -30.31 -7.70 -31.97
C LEU A 7 -30.02 -7.62 -30.46
N LEU A 8 -29.09 -8.45 -29.97
CA LEU A 8 -28.47 -8.25 -28.67
C LEU A 8 -27.41 -7.14 -28.80
N PHE A 9 -27.60 -6.04 -28.08
CA PHE A 9 -26.54 -5.06 -27.83
C PHE A 9 -25.62 -5.64 -26.74
N LEU A 10 -24.37 -5.93 -27.11
CA LEU A 10 -23.28 -6.19 -26.17
C LEU A 10 -22.89 -4.84 -25.55
N ILE A 11 -23.23 -4.65 -24.27
CA ILE A 11 -22.72 -3.55 -23.46
C ILE A 11 -21.31 -3.94 -23.05
N SER A 12 -20.30 -3.25 -23.59
CA SER A 12 -18.93 -3.33 -23.11
C SER A 12 -18.88 -2.69 -21.73
N ASN A 13 -18.73 -3.50 -20.68
CA ASN A 13 -18.36 -2.99 -19.36
C ASN A 13 -16.90 -2.56 -19.45
N SER A 14 -16.66 -1.25 -19.49
CA SER A 14 -15.36 -0.69 -19.18
C SER A 14 -15.13 -0.92 -17.68
N LEU A 15 -14.24 -1.85 -17.34
CA LEU A 15 -13.70 -1.94 -15.99
C LEU A 15 -12.88 -0.66 -15.77
N PHE A 16 -13.39 0.28 -14.97
CA PHE A 16 -12.58 1.40 -14.52
C PHE A 16 -11.53 0.84 -13.56
N SER A 17 -10.27 0.85 -13.99
CA SER A 17 -9.14 0.69 -13.09
C SER A 17 -9.28 1.72 -11.96
N GLN A 18 -9.04 1.33 -10.72
CA GLN A 18 -9.00 2.27 -9.60
C GLN A 18 -7.81 3.22 -9.80
N ASN A 19 -8.08 4.53 -9.88
CA ASN A 19 -7.04 5.55 -10.13
C ASN A 19 -6.16 5.85 -8.91
N TRP A 20 -6.53 5.35 -7.73
CA TRP A 20 -5.72 5.46 -6.52
C TRP A 20 -4.60 4.43 -6.55
N GLN A 21 -3.38 4.84 -6.21
CA GLN A 21 -2.22 3.96 -6.08
C GLN A 21 -1.82 3.87 -4.61
N GLN A 22 -1.18 2.78 -4.20
CA GLN A 22 -0.64 2.66 -2.84
C GLN A 22 0.78 3.22 -2.80
N ALA A 23 1.08 4.05 -1.81
CA ALA A 23 2.44 4.50 -1.47
C ALA A 23 2.96 3.73 -0.26
N THR A 24 4.25 3.89 0.09
CA THR A 24 4.82 3.24 1.27
C THR A 24 4.01 3.56 2.52
N SER A 25 3.52 2.50 3.16
CA SER A 25 2.70 2.60 4.37
C SER A 25 3.42 3.34 5.48
N PHE A 26 2.65 4.03 6.30
CA PHE A 26 3.15 4.67 7.51
C PHE A 26 3.76 3.59 8.44
N PRO A 27 5.04 3.71 8.84
CA PRO A 27 5.77 2.60 9.45
C PRO A 27 5.46 2.37 10.93
N PHE A 28 4.58 3.18 11.53
CA PHE A 28 4.22 3.10 12.95
C PHE A 28 2.74 2.81 13.14
N SER A 29 2.32 2.67 14.40
CA SER A 29 0.89 2.56 14.72
C SER A 29 0.12 3.74 14.14
N GLY A 30 -0.94 3.44 13.39
CA GLY A 30 -1.82 4.48 12.85
C GLY A 30 -2.41 5.34 13.98
N VAL A 31 -2.56 6.63 13.70
CA VAL A 31 -3.14 7.61 14.61
C VAL A 31 -4.37 8.26 13.97
N HIS A 32 -5.31 8.75 14.77
CA HIS A 32 -6.40 9.59 14.29
C HIS A 32 -6.10 11.07 14.57
N HIS A 33 -6.70 11.97 13.81
CA HIS A 33 -6.44 13.42 13.92
C HIS A 33 -4.96 13.79 13.83
N PRO A 34 -4.19 13.25 12.87
CA PRO A 34 -2.84 13.76 12.65
C PRO A 34 -2.91 15.18 12.10
N ILE A 35 -2.00 16.04 12.52
CA ILE A 35 -1.74 17.29 11.82
C ILE A 35 -0.93 16.94 10.58
N THR A 36 -1.41 17.35 9.41
CA THR A 36 -0.79 16.99 8.13
C THR A 36 -0.63 18.21 7.24
N PHE A 37 0.51 18.29 6.55
CA PHE A 37 0.85 19.31 5.56
C PHE A 37 2.01 18.82 4.70
N SER A 38 2.35 19.55 3.65
CA SER A 38 3.51 19.28 2.79
C SER A 38 4.42 20.50 2.67
N TYR A 39 5.66 20.26 2.28
CA TYR A 39 6.63 21.27 1.89
C TYR A 39 7.60 20.67 0.87
N GLU A 40 7.65 21.24 -0.34
CA GLU A 40 8.40 20.67 -1.47
C GLU A 40 8.00 19.19 -1.71
N ASN A 41 8.97 18.28 -1.81
CA ASN A 41 8.76 16.84 -2.00
C ASN A 41 8.40 16.08 -0.70
N TYR A 42 8.18 16.80 0.41
CA TYR A 42 7.96 16.20 1.72
C TYR A 42 6.52 16.32 2.20
N GLY A 43 6.00 15.24 2.77
CA GLY A 43 4.74 15.20 3.52
C GLY A 43 5.01 15.05 5.02
N PHE A 44 4.17 15.62 5.88
CA PHE A 44 4.36 15.61 7.33
C PHE A 44 3.14 15.03 8.03
N SER A 45 3.39 14.28 9.10
CA SER A 45 2.39 13.84 10.07
C SER A 45 2.89 14.16 11.47
N ILE A 46 2.13 14.97 12.20
CA ILE A 46 2.48 15.43 13.54
C ILE A 46 1.37 15.06 14.50
N SER A 47 1.74 14.51 15.66
CA SER A 47 0.84 14.23 16.77
C SER A 47 -0.31 13.28 16.36
N GLY A 48 -1.50 13.46 16.93
CA GLY A 48 -2.63 12.54 16.75
C GLY A 48 -2.61 11.42 17.79
N SER A 49 -3.80 10.90 18.12
CA SER A 49 -4.01 9.88 19.16
C SER A 49 -3.25 10.12 20.48
N ASN A 50 -3.09 11.39 20.90
CA ASN A 50 -2.33 11.79 22.09
C ASN A 50 -0.83 11.44 22.02
N THR A 51 -0.19 11.75 20.89
CA THR A 51 1.26 11.64 20.73
C THR A 51 1.89 13.02 20.50
N ASP A 52 3.21 13.11 20.64
CA ASP A 52 4.04 14.27 20.30
C ASP A 52 4.96 14.01 19.09
N LEU A 53 4.74 12.91 18.37
CA LEU A 53 5.64 12.41 17.36
C LEU A 53 5.53 13.23 16.06
N VAL A 54 6.65 13.41 15.37
CA VAL A 54 6.75 14.12 14.10
C VAL A 54 7.40 13.19 13.08
N TYR A 55 6.71 12.97 11.97
CA TYR A 55 7.18 12.13 10.88
C TYR A 55 7.14 12.88 9.56
N ARG A 56 8.15 12.65 8.74
CA ARG A 56 8.28 13.19 7.39
C ARG A 56 8.36 12.08 6.37
N TYR A 57 7.48 12.11 5.39
CA TYR A 57 7.52 11.31 4.18
C TYR A 57 8.34 12.02 3.09
N ASP A 58 9.22 11.30 2.41
CA ASP A 58 9.93 11.76 1.22
C ASP A 58 9.39 11.01 0.00
N SER A 59 8.75 11.76 -0.92
CA SER A 59 8.18 11.21 -2.15
C SER A 59 9.24 10.72 -3.15
N ASN A 60 10.47 11.22 -3.09
CA ASN A 60 11.55 10.80 -4.00
C ASN A 60 12.08 9.41 -3.67
N THR A 61 12.09 9.06 -2.39
CA THR A 61 12.60 7.77 -1.90
C THR A 61 11.49 6.85 -1.40
N ASP A 62 10.24 7.28 -1.48
CA ASP A 62 9.04 6.63 -0.95
C ASP A 62 9.26 6.10 0.48
N SER A 63 9.73 6.99 1.38
CA SER A 63 10.17 6.57 2.72
C SER A 63 9.85 7.57 3.81
N TRP A 64 9.68 7.07 5.03
CA TRP A 64 9.37 7.88 6.22
C TRP A 64 10.58 8.04 7.14
N THR A 65 10.74 9.22 7.71
CA THR A 65 11.77 9.57 8.70
C THR A 65 11.12 10.21 9.93
N GLN A 66 11.50 9.78 11.14
CA GLN A 66 11.10 10.46 12.38
C GLN A 66 11.97 11.71 12.60
N LEU A 67 11.35 12.82 12.94
CA LEU A 67 11.99 14.10 13.25
C LEU A 67 11.90 14.43 14.74
N SER A 68 12.35 15.62 15.12
CA SER A 68 12.26 16.10 16.50
C SER A 68 10.80 16.21 16.96
N ASN A 69 10.48 15.56 18.08
CA ASN A 69 9.14 15.59 18.68
C ASN A 69 8.64 17.02 18.94
N PHE A 70 7.32 17.17 18.92
CA PHE A 70 6.62 18.39 19.25
C PHE A 70 6.80 18.76 20.74
N PRO A 71 7.37 19.93 21.08
CA PRO A 71 7.70 20.29 22.46
C PRO A 71 6.49 20.69 23.32
N GLY A 72 5.31 20.91 22.73
CA GLY A 72 4.07 21.20 23.47
C GLY A 72 3.44 19.97 24.15
N GLY A 73 4.11 18.82 24.05
CA GLY A 73 3.73 17.53 24.63
C GLY A 73 2.61 16.83 23.87
N ASP A 74 2.23 15.65 24.36
CA ASP A 74 1.18 14.82 23.75
C ASP A 74 -0.08 15.61 23.44
N ARG A 75 -0.56 15.46 22.20
CA ARG A 75 -1.73 16.18 21.73
C ARG A 75 -2.62 15.28 20.89
N GLY A 76 -3.93 15.40 21.12
CA GLY A 76 -4.96 14.89 20.23
C GLY A 76 -5.81 16.06 19.77
N TYR A 77 -6.52 15.90 18.64
CA TYR A 77 -7.55 16.86 18.22
C TYR A 77 -7.03 18.28 17.91
N ALA A 78 -5.71 18.42 17.78
CA ALA A 78 -5.03 19.65 17.40
C ALA A 78 -4.97 19.79 15.88
N TYR A 79 -4.70 21.00 15.45
CA TYR A 79 -4.60 21.34 14.04
C TYR A 79 -3.37 22.21 13.79
N GLY A 80 -2.92 22.19 12.55
CA GLY A 80 -1.80 22.99 12.09
C GLY A 80 -1.93 23.32 10.61
N VAL A 81 -1.24 24.38 10.20
CA VAL A 81 -1.19 24.87 8.81
C VAL A 81 0.23 25.23 8.43
N GLN A 82 0.58 25.00 7.17
CA GLN A 82 1.85 25.39 6.60
C GLN A 82 1.75 26.77 5.92
N VAL A 83 2.79 27.59 6.10
CA VAL A 83 2.98 28.90 5.46
C VAL A 83 4.45 29.04 5.10
N GLY A 84 4.76 28.95 3.80
CA GLY A 84 6.14 28.97 3.32
C GLY A 84 6.98 27.85 3.92
N SER A 85 8.20 28.14 4.39
CA SER A 85 9.07 27.11 5.00
C SER A 85 8.76 26.86 6.48
N LYS A 86 7.60 27.27 6.98
CA LYS A 86 7.17 27.15 8.38
C LYS A 86 5.82 26.45 8.47
N ALA A 87 5.55 25.83 9.62
CA ALA A 87 4.21 25.40 9.99
C ALA A 87 3.83 25.97 11.35
N TYR A 88 2.53 26.22 11.55
CA TYR A 88 1.99 26.75 12.80
C TYR A 88 0.97 25.78 13.35
N MET A 89 1.03 25.50 14.66
CA MET A 89 0.10 24.56 15.29
C MET A 89 -0.18 24.91 16.76
N GLY A 90 -1.31 24.40 17.24
CA GLY A 90 -1.74 24.53 18.63
C GLY A 90 -3.10 23.88 18.85
N PHE A 91 -3.72 24.22 19.98
CA PHE A 91 -5.04 23.71 20.37
C PHE A 91 -5.04 22.19 20.58
N GLY A 92 -6.23 21.58 20.57
CA GLY A 92 -6.44 20.17 20.91
C GLY A 92 -6.49 19.93 22.42
N SER A 93 -6.37 18.67 22.80
CA SER A 93 -6.33 18.26 24.21
C SER A 93 -5.12 17.41 24.53
N ASN A 94 -4.64 17.54 25.75
CA ASN A 94 -3.57 16.68 26.27
C ASN A 94 -4.15 15.44 26.98
N PRO A 95 -3.33 14.44 27.38
CA PRO A 95 -3.79 13.25 28.10
C PRO A 95 -4.49 13.52 29.44
N SER A 96 -4.35 14.73 29.99
CA SER A 96 -5.05 15.15 31.22
C SER A 96 -6.44 15.77 30.94
N GLY A 97 -6.86 15.85 29.67
CA GLY A 97 -8.12 16.47 29.26
C GLY A 97 -8.11 18.00 29.32
N ASN A 98 -6.94 18.63 29.46
CA ASN A 98 -6.83 20.09 29.36
C ASN A 98 -6.81 20.51 27.90
N PHE A 99 -7.24 21.74 27.62
CA PHE A 99 -7.20 22.37 26.30
C PHE A 99 -6.13 23.47 26.26
N PRO A 100 -4.90 23.17 25.84
CA PRO A 100 -3.83 24.17 25.81
C PRO A 100 -4.11 25.31 24.83
N THR A 101 -3.62 26.49 25.17
CA THR A 101 -3.64 27.70 24.34
C THR A 101 -2.25 28.03 23.79
N ASP A 102 -1.31 27.10 23.94
CA ASP A 102 0.03 27.26 23.40
C ASP A 102 0.00 27.29 21.87
N TRP A 103 0.87 28.11 21.31
CA TRP A 103 0.98 28.34 19.88
C TRP A 103 2.44 28.16 19.48
N TRP A 104 2.68 27.37 18.46
CA TRP A 104 4.01 26.93 18.07
C TRP A 104 4.24 27.12 16.59
N GLU A 105 5.44 27.57 16.26
CA GLU A 105 5.99 27.60 14.91
C GLU A 105 7.03 26.48 14.78
N TYR A 106 6.93 25.73 13.71
CA TYR A 106 7.90 24.73 13.28
C TYR A 106 8.69 25.26 12.10
N ASP A 107 10.01 25.31 12.25
CA ASP A 107 10.95 25.53 11.16
C ASP A 107 11.24 24.22 10.44
N ILE A 108 10.59 24.04 9.28
CA ILE A 108 10.63 22.79 8.52
C ILE A 108 12.06 22.47 8.05
N VAL A 109 12.82 23.49 7.65
CA VAL A 109 14.17 23.32 7.09
C VAL A 109 15.17 22.91 8.16
N ASN A 110 15.04 23.48 9.37
CA ASN A 110 15.99 23.29 10.46
C ASN A 110 15.54 22.24 11.48
N ASP A 111 14.38 21.61 11.29
CA ASP A 111 13.74 20.71 12.27
C ASP A 111 13.75 21.30 13.69
N SER A 112 13.21 22.51 13.84
CA SER A 112 13.27 23.22 15.12
C SER A 112 11.96 23.94 15.44
N TRP A 113 11.66 24.03 16.73
CA TRP A 113 10.40 24.57 17.24
C TRP A 113 10.62 25.89 17.98
N SER A 114 9.70 26.82 17.81
CA SER A 114 9.66 28.09 18.55
C SER A 114 8.26 28.34 19.08
N GLN A 115 8.14 28.61 20.37
CA GLN A 115 6.86 29.02 20.95
C GLN A 115 6.57 30.48 20.56
N LYS A 116 5.32 30.76 20.23
CA LYS A 116 4.79 32.05 19.79
C LYS A 116 3.77 32.59 20.79
N ALA A 117 3.20 33.77 20.51
CA ALA A 117 2.14 34.33 21.34
C ALA A 117 0.97 33.35 21.47
N SER A 118 0.70 32.93 22.71
CA SER A 118 -0.41 32.04 23.03
C SER A 118 -1.75 32.63 22.62
N PHE A 119 -2.69 31.75 22.29
CA PHE A 119 -4.06 32.15 21.98
C PHE A 119 -4.69 32.83 23.21
N PRO A 120 -5.28 34.04 23.06
CA PRO A 120 -5.79 34.82 24.20
C PRO A 120 -7.14 34.32 24.74
N GLY A 121 -7.87 33.51 23.97
CA GLY A 121 -9.14 32.93 24.39
C GLY A 121 -8.99 31.56 25.06
N ASN A 122 -10.10 30.83 25.17
CA ASN A 122 -10.08 29.46 25.70
C ASN A 122 -9.56 28.46 24.66
N GLY A 123 -8.78 27.48 25.11
CA GLY A 123 -8.39 26.34 24.29
C GLY A 123 -9.61 25.53 23.81
N ARG A 124 -9.40 24.74 22.76
CA ARG A 124 -10.47 24.02 22.05
C ARG A 124 -9.93 22.78 21.32
N ASN A 125 -10.80 21.80 21.10
CA ASN A 125 -10.59 20.69 20.18
C ASN A 125 -11.18 21.00 18.81
N HIS A 126 -10.57 20.45 17.78
CA HIS A 126 -11.10 20.44 16.41
C HIS A 126 -11.53 21.81 15.84
N PRO A 127 -10.70 22.86 15.97
CA PRO A 127 -10.99 24.11 15.30
C PRO A 127 -10.88 23.98 13.77
N ALA A 128 -11.53 24.89 13.06
CA ALA A 128 -11.09 25.25 11.72
C ALA A 128 -9.78 26.04 11.83
N MET A 129 -8.80 25.74 10.97
CA MET A 129 -7.51 26.44 10.94
C MET A 129 -7.04 26.66 9.51
N VAL A 130 -7.06 27.89 9.01
CA VAL A 130 -6.80 28.20 7.60
C VAL A 130 -5.69 29.23 7.47
N SER A 131 -4.69 29.00 6.63
CA SER A 131 -3.73 30.02 6.24
C SER A 131 -4.21 30.80 5.01
N VAL A 132 -4.11 32.13 5.06
CA VAL A 132 -4.40 33.02 3.94
C VAL A 132 -3.35 34.14 3.93
N GLY A 133 -2.42 34.08 2.98
CA GLY A 133 -1.23 34.94 2.99
C GLY A 133 -0.40 34.75 4.27
N ASP A 134 0.05 35.83 4.89
CA ASP A 134 0.85 35.81 6.12
C ASP A 134 0.02 35.76 7.41
N LYS A 135 -1.18 35.16 7.34
CA LYS A 135 -2.13 35.10 8.44
C LYS A 135 -2.69 33.70 8.61
N VAL A 136 -2.98 33.34 9.85
CA VAL A 136 -3.69 32.10 10.21
C VAL A 136 -5.01 32.46 10.85
N PHE A 137 -6.10 31.92 10.32
CA PHE A 137 -7.44 32.09 10.87
C PHE A 137 -7.85 30.85 11.64
N VAL A 138 -8.40 31.03 12.83
CA VAL A 138 -8.84 29.95 13.72
C VAL A 138 -10.23 30.24 14.23
N GLY A 139 -11.10 29.23 14.21
CA GLY A 139 -12.40 29.34 14.82
C GLY A 139 -13.11 28.01 14.96
N CYS A 140 -14.37 28.06 15.37
CA CYS A 140 -15.16 26.86 15.62
C CYS A 140 -14.50 25.91 16.65
N GLY A 141 -14.85 24.62 16.62
CA GLY A 141 -14.33 23.59 17.50
C GLY A 141 -15.17 23.44 18.77
N SER A 142 -14.61 22.79 19.79
CA SER A 142 -15.32 22.59 21.05
C SER A 142 -14.42 22.66 22.28
N ASN A 143 -15.02 23.07 23.40
CA ASN A 143 -14.47 22.89 24.73
C ASN A 143 -15.55 22.34 25.66
N THR A 144 -16.12 23.16 26.53
CA THR A 144 -17.36 22.86 27.26
C THR A 144 -18.61 22.94 26.37
N ALA A 145 -18.51 23.60 25.22
CA ALA A 145 -19.56 23.70 24.21
C ALA A 145 -18.95 23.79 22.80
N ASN A 146 -19.78 23.66 21.76
CA ASN A 146 -19.38 24.01 20.40
C ASN A 146 -19.17 25.52 20.29
N LEU A 147 -18.26 25.95 19.43
CA LEU A 147 -17.87 27.34 19.27
C LEU A 147 -18.17 27.83 17.85
N GLY A 148 -18.35 29.13 17.68
CA GLY A 148 -18.49 29.82 16.39
C GLY A 148 -17.63 31.08 16.28
N ASP A 149 -16.77 31.33 17.28
CA ASP A 149 -15.88 32.48 17.29
C ASP A 149 -14.82 32.37 16.18
N TRP A 150 -14.36 33.53 15.69
CA TRP A 150 -13.37 33.62 14.63
C TRP A 150 -12.21 34.52 15.04
N TRP A 151 -10.98 34.07 14.81
CA TRP A 151 -9.74 34.74 15.21
C TRP A 151 -8.73 34.76 14.09
N GLU A 152 -7.91 35.79 14.08
CA GLU A 152 -6.76 35.97 13.19
C GLU A 152 -5.48 36.01 14.01
N TYR A 153 -4.50 35.21 13.64
CA TYR A 153 -3.11 35.31 14.05
C TYR A 153 -2.31 35.95 12.91
N ASP A 154 -1.72 37.11 13.18
CA ASP A 154 -0.77 37.76 12.27
C ASP A 154 0.65 37.24 12.55
N ILE A 155 1.24 36.59 11.54
CA ILE A 155 2.55 35.94 11.67
C ILE A 155 3.66 36.98 11.87
N ASN A 156 3.55 38.15 11.23
CA ASN A 156 4.60 39.16 11.23
C ASN A 156 4.67 39.89 12.58
N SER A 157 3.53 40.16 13.20
CA SER A 157 3.47 40.82 14.51
C SER A 157 3.37 39.87 15.70
N ASP A 158 3.29 38.55 15.48
CA ASP A 158 3.10 37.53 16.51
C ASP A 158 1.94 37.88 17.45
N SER A 159 0.76 38.15 16.86
CA SER A 159 -0.36 38.69 17.62
C SER A 159 -1.71 38.18 17.14
N TRP A 160 -2.62 37.98 18.09
CA TRP A 160 -3.99 37.54 17.86
C TRP A 160 -4.97 38.72 17.85
N SER A 161 -5.98 38.65 16.98
CA SER A 161 -7.14 39.56 16.98
C SER A 161 -8.43 38.78 16.75
N GLN A 162 -9.49 39.15 17.46
CA GLN A 162 -10.82 38.57 17.23
C GLN A 162 -11.45 39.22 16.00
N LYS A 163 -12.13 38.40 15.21
CA LYS A 163 -12.82 38.76 13.97
C LYS A 163 -14.31 38.47 14.10
N PRO A 164 -15.14 38.90 13.14
CA PRO A 164 -16.55 38.53 13.13
C PRO A 164 -16.73 37.01 13.10
N ASP A 165 -17.50 36.52 14.07
CA ASP A 165 -17.87 35.11 14.23
C ASP A 165 -18.53 34.55 12.96
N ILE A 166 -18.46 33.23 12.78
CA ILE A 166 -19.13 32.56 11.65
C ILE A 166 -20.65 32.81 11.72
N PRO A 167 -21.33 33.14 10.61
CA PRO A 167 -22.77 33.42 10.65
C PRO A 167 -23.65 32.19 10.85
N GLY A 168 -23.10 30.99 10.65
CA GLY A 168 -23.80 29.72 10.85
C GLY A 168 -23.82 29.27 12.32
N ASN A 169 -24.37 28.09 12.57
CA ASN A 169 -24.38 27.49 13.91
C ASN A 169 -22.96 27.25 14.44
N ASP A 170 -22.79 27.39 15.76
CA ASP A 170 -21.61 26.92 16.50
C ASP A 170 -21.38 25.43 16.19
N ARG A 171 -20.14 25.08 15.87
CA ARG A 171 -19.84 23.77 15.29
C ARG A 171 -18.48 23.22 15.70
N HIS A 172 -18.45 21.90 15.73
CA HIS A 172 -17.29 21.07 15.97
C HIS A 172 -16.92 20.30 14.70
N HIS A 173 -15.63 19.96 14.55
CA HIS A 173 -15.11 19.25 13.38
C HIS A 173 -15.53 19.87 12.02
N PRO A 174 -15.42 21.19 11.83
CA PRO A 174 -15.68 21.79 10.53
C PRO A 174 -14.64 21.33 9.51
N TYR A 175 -15.04 21.28 8.24
CA TYR A 175 -14.10 21.21 7.13
C TYR A 175 -13.74 22.64 6.73
N TYR A 176 -12.51 22.82 6.27
CA TYR A 176 -11.99 24.13 5.91
C TYR A 176 -10.87 24.08 4.86
N PHE A 177 -10.68 25.12 4.08
CA PHE A 177 -9.50 25.25 3.22
C PHE A 177 -9.29 26.71 2.79
N GLY A 178 -8.08 27.03 2.36
CA GLY A 178 -7.75 28.34 1.79
C GLY A 178 -7.77 28.29 0.27
N ILE A 179 -8.40 29.28 -0.37
CA ILE A 179 -8.29 29.45 -1.83
C ILE A 179 -8.01 30.91 -2.14
N GLY A 180 -6.85 31.17 -2.74
CA GLY A 180 -6.40 32.53 -3.03
C GLY A 180 -6.35 33.36 -1.75
N ASN A 181 -7.15 34.43 -1.71
CA ASN A 181 -7.20 35.37 -0.58
C ASN A 181 -8.37 35.11 0.39
N TYR A 182 -9.00 33.94 0.32
CA TYR A 182 -10.20 33.64 1.10
C TYR A 182 -10.04 32.37 1.92
N ALA A 183 -10.67 32.36 3.10
CA ALA A 183 -10.84 31.16 3.91
C ALA A 183 -12.24 30.59 3.69
N TYR A 184 -12.35 29.28 3.55
CA TYR A 184 -13.61 28.57 3.38
C TYR A 184 -13.82 27.64 4.56
N VAL A 185 -15.03 27.62 5.11
CA VAL A 185 -15.38 26.84 6.31
C VAL A 185 -16.82 26.38 6.20
N GLY A 186 -17.10 25.15 6.60
CA GLY A 186 -18.47 24.68 6.76
C GLY A 186 -18.51 23.30 7.37
N PHE A 187 -19.59 22.57 7.11
CA PHE A 187 -19.77 21.21 7.60
C PHE A 187 -19.69 21.13 9.14
N GLY A 188 -19.33 19.96 9.66
CA GLY A 188 -19.19 19.73 11.09
C GLY A 188 -20.53 19.44 11.75
N HIS A 189 -20.53 19.39 13.08
CA HIS A 189 -21.74 19.15 13.85
C HIS A 189 -21.93 20.17 14.97
N GLY A 190 -23.17 20.42 15.37
CA GLY A 190 -23.51 21.35 16.44
C GLY A 190 -24.73 20.93 17.24
N SER A 191 -25.21 21.85 18.08
CA SER A 191 -26.27 21.59 19.08
C SER A 191 -27.65 22.11 18.65
N SER A 192 -27.74 22.77 17.49
CA SER A 192 -29.01 23.27 16.93
C SER A 192 -29.21 22.75 15.50
N PRO A 193 -30.46 22.53 15.04
CA PRO A 193 -30.71 22.16 13.65
C PRO A 193 -30.15 23.19 12.66
N GLY A 194 -29.66 22.74 11.52
CA GLY A 194 -29.17 23.57 10.42
C GLY A 194 -29.38 22.89 9.06
N PRO A 195 -28.87 23.48 7.97
CA PRO A 195 -28.89 22.84 6.66
C PRO A 195 -28.23 21.45 6.69
N GLY A 196 -28.89 20.47 6.07
CA GLY A 196 -28.41 19.08 6.01
C GLY A 196 -28.64 18.24 7.27
N SER A 197 -29.11 18.84 8.36
CA SER A 197 -29.22 18.12 9.64
C SER A 197 -30.28 17.02 9.64
N ASN A 198 -29.87 15.83 10.05
CA ASN A 198 -30.76 14.71 10.31
C ASN A 198 -31.45 14.87 11.68
N PRO A 199 -32.78 15.03 11.74
CA PRO A 199 -33.49 15.25 13.01
C PRO A 199 -33.51 14.03 13.93
N SER A 200 -33.11 12.86 13.44
CA SER A 200 -33.05 11.60 14.21
C SER A 200 -31.70 11.40 14.89
N ALA A 201 -30.70 12.22 14.60
CA ALA A 201 -29.37 12.13 15.18
C ALA A 201 -29.29 12.89 16.52
N GLY A 202 -28.45 12.40 17.45
CA GLY A 202 -28.21 13.04 18.76
C GLY A 202 -27.35 14.31 18.69
N SER A 203 -26.81 14.62 17.51
CA SER A 203 -26.10 15.87 17.18
C SER A 203 -26.44 16.24 15.74
N TYR A 204 -26.49 17.54 15.45
CA TYR A 204 -26.91 18.02 14.13
C TYR A 204 -25.69 18.25 13.25
N ILE A 205 -25.52 17.41 12.24
CA ILE A 205 -24.44 17.53 11.25
C ILE A 205 -24.91 18.49 10.14
N TYR A 206 -23.98 19.27 9.60
CA TYR A 206 -24.30 20.33 8.64
C TYR A 206 -23.71 20.08 7.26
N ASN A 207 -24.37 20.61 6.24
CA ASN A 207 -23.86 20.70 4.88
C ASN A 207 -23.80 22.16 4.37
N ASP A 208 -23.89 23.13 5.28
CA ASP A 208 -23.72 24.55 4.97
C ASP A 208 -22.24 24.90 4.77
N PHE A 209 -21.99 25.96 4.01
CA PHE A 209 -20.65 26.34 3.59
C PHE A 209 -20.52 27.87 3.48
N TYR A 210 -19.39 28.40 3.93
CA TYR A 210 -19.16 29.84 4.04
C TYR A 210 -17.76 30.21 3.56
N ARG A 211 -17.64 31.42 3.01
CA ARG A 211 -16.37 32.06 2.64
C ARG A 211 -16.14 33.31 3.46
N TYR A 212 -15.00 33.42 4.10
CA TYR A 212 -14.52 34.61 4.79
C TYR A 212 -13.59 35.43 3.89
N ASP A 213 -13.78 36.75 3.87
CA ASP A 213 -12.94 37.73 3.19
C ASP A 213 -12.14 38.55 4.23
N PRO A 214 -10.84 38.26 4.41
CA PRO A 214 -9.98 38.99 5.33
C PRO A 214 -9.74 40.47 4.98
N SER A 215 -10.06 40.91 3.75
CA SER A 215 -9.81 42.29 3.32
C SER A 215 -10.81 43.29 3.91
N ASN A 216 -11.97 42.81 4.34
CA ASN A 216 -13.08 43.61 4.85
C ASN A 216 -13.80 42.96 6.05
N ASP A 217 -13.29 41.82 6.55
CA ASP A 217 -13.84 41.05 7.66
C ASP A 217 -15.33 40.67 7.44
N THR A 218 -15.68 40.21 6.24
CA THR A 218 -17.05 39.77 5.91
C THR A 218 -17.16 38.30 5.55
N TRP A 219 -18.32 37.72 5.84
CA TRP A 219 -18.70 36.36 5.46
C TRP A 219 -19.69 36.37 4.30
N LEU A 220 -19.55 35.42 3.40
CA LEU A 220 -20.51 35.07 2.37
C LEU A 220 -20.97 33.62 2.60
N GLN A 221 -22.28 33.39 2.71
CA GLN A 221 -22.84 32.05 2.64
C GLN A 221 -22.85 31.57 1.19
N LEU A 222 -22.33 30.38 0.97
CA LEU A 222 -22.26 29.70 -0.33
C LEU A 222 -23.39 28.68 -0.46
N ASP A 223 -23.52 28.08 -1.64
CA ASP A 223 -24.43 26.96 -1.85
C ASP A 223 -24.07 25.79 -0.92
N ASN A 224 -25.11 25.14 -0.39
CA ASN A 224 -24.92 23.97 0.47
C ASN A 224 -24.29 22.84 -0.34
N PHE A 225 -23.47 22.04 0.35
CA PHE A 225 -22.87 20.86 -0.24
C PHE A 225 -23.96 19.88 -0.73
N PRO A 226 -23.85 19.36 -1.98
CA PRO A 226 -24.98 18.71 -2.67
C PRO A 226 -25.24 17.26 -2.26
N SER A 227 -24.35 16.65 -1.47
CA SER A 227 -24.54 15.31 -0.90
C SER A 227 -24.86 15.41 0.61
N GLU A 228 -24.91 14.26 1.29
CA GLU A 228 -25.21 14.21 2.72
C GLU A 228 -24.23 15.06 3.54
N ALA A 229 -24.76 15.60 4.65
CA ALA A 229 -23.99 16.34 5.63
C ALA A 229 -22.88 15.45 6.20
N ARG A 230 -21.73 16.04 6.55
CA ARG A 230 -20.56 15.26 6.96
C ARG A 230 -19.71 15.93 8.01
N VAL A 231 -18.95 15.10 8.73
CA VAL A 231 -18.09 15.53 9.83
C VAL A 231 -16.82 14.66 9.92
N ALA A 232 -15.77 15.18 10.56
CA ALA A 232 -14.57 14.42 10.92
C ALA A 232 -13.90 13.66 9.76
N GLY A 233 -13.83 14.25 8.57
CA GLY A 233 -12.97 13.79 7.47
C GLY A 233 -11.70 14.62 7.39
N THR A 234 -11.17 14.75 6.18
CA THR A 234 -10.01 15.59 5.89
C THR A 234 -10.24 16.46 4.67
N GLN A 235 -9.38 17.45 4.48
CA GLN A 235 -9.55 18.48 3.49
C GLN A 235 -8.23 19.15 3.14
N PHE A 236 -8.20 19.70 1.92
CA PHE A 236 -7.03 20.38 1.38
C PHE A 236 -7.42 21.35 0.26
N SER A 237 -6.46 22.18 -0.14
CA SER A 237 -6.57 23.03 -1.32
C SER A 237 -5.49 22.65 -2.31
N PHE A 238 -5.84 22.62 -3.59
CA PHE A 238 -4.87 22.41 -4.68
C PHE A 238 -5.30 23.20 -5.91
N ASN A 239 -4.35 23.86 -6.56
CA ASN A 239 -4.55 24.60 -7.81
C ASN A 239 -5.80 25.51 -7.85
N GLY A 240 -6.02 26.28 -6.79
CA GLY A 240 -7.14 27.22 -6.71
C GLY A 240 -8.50 26.56 -6.45
N LYS A 241 -8.53 25.29 -6.09
CA LYS A 241 -9.73 24.53 -5.73
C LYS A 241 -9.63 23.98 -4.30
N GLY A 242 -10.79 23.66 -3.75
CA GLY A 242 -10.92 23.05 -2.43
C GLY A 242 -11.33 21.59 -2.54
N TYR A 243 -10.95 20.77 -1.57
CA TYR A 243 -11.28 19.34 -1.59
C TYR A 243 -11.69 18.87 -0.21
N VAL A 244 -12.68 17.98 -0.16
CA VAL A 244 -13.12 17.29 1.07
C VAL A 244 -13.16 15.79 0.84
N LEU A 245 -12.74 15.02 1.85
CA LEU A 245 -12.49 13.59 1.73
C LEU A 245 -12.90 12.85 3.01
N SER A 246 -13.62 11.74 2.84
CA SER A 246 -13.94 10.79 3.92
C SER A 246 -14.79 11.37 5.06
N GLY A 247 -14.80 10.73 6.24
CA GLY A 247 -15.53 11.15 7.44
C GLY A 247 -16.83 10.38 7.70
N ASP A 248 -17.62 10.92 8.62
CA ASP A 248 -18.95 10.41 9.01
C ASP A 248 -20.06 11.20 8.31
N GLY A 249 -21.17 10.52 8.01
CA GLY A 249 -22.37 11.07 7.37
C GLY A 249 -23.34 11.73 8.34
N ASP A 250 -24.54 12.07 7.87
CA ASP A 250 -25.51 12.89 8.62
C ASP A 250 -26.12 12.21 9.85
N ASP A 251 -25.93 10.90 9.96
CA ASP A 251 -26.36 10.03 11.04
C ASP A 251 -25.28 9.82 12.11
N HIS A 252 -24.12 10.46 11.93
CA HIS A 252 -22.93 10.32 12.77
C HIS A 252 -22.29 8.92 12.73
N SER A 253 -22.52 8.18 11.63
CA SER A 253 -21.87 6.92 11.28
C SER A 253 -20.92 7.11 10.09
N SER A 254 -19.99 6.17 9.88
CA SER A 254 -19.09 6.20 8.72
C SER A 254 -19.86 6.35 7.41
N LEU A 255 -19.37 7.20 6.50
CA LEU A 255 -19.93 7.27 5.14
C LEU A 255 -19.85 5.90 4.43
N ASN A 256 -20.77 5.66 3.50
CA ASN A 256 -20.83 4.40 2.74
C ASN A 256 -19.64 4.19 1.79
N SER A 257 -18.85 5.24 1.53
CA SER A 257 -17.63 5.15 0.71
C SER A 257 -16.61 6.23 1.11
N GLY A 258 -15.36 6.05 0.68
CA GLY A 258 -14.29 7.03 0.85
C GLY A 258 -14.40 8.26 -0.05
N GLU A 259 -15.58 8.89 -0.11
CA GLU A 259 -15.88 9.96 -1.07
C GLU A 259 -14.83 11.07 -1.10
N LEU A 260 -14.40 11.45 -2.31
CA LEU A 260 -13.60 12.64 -2.59
C LEU A 260 -14.45 13.64 -3.38
N TRP A 261 -14.47 14.89 -2.95
CA TRP A 261 -15.19 15.97 -3.64
C TRP A 261 -14.27 17.16 -3.88
N GLU A 262 -14.41 17.76 -5.05
CA GLU A 262 -13.74 18.99 -5.48
C GLU A 262 -14.72 20.16 -5.49
N TYR A 263 -14.28 21.32 -5.01
CA TYR A 263 -15.00 22.59 -5.02
C TYR A 263 -14.38 23.57 -6.01
N GLU A 264 -15.21 24.09 -6.92
CA GLU A 264 -14.85 25.12 -7.90
C GLU A 264 -15.39 26.49 -7.45
N PRO A 265 -14.53 27.40 -6.96
CA PRO A 265 -14.95 28.69 -6.42
C PRO A 265 -15.48 29.68 -7.48
N SER A 266 -15.12 29.50 -8.76
CA SER A 266 -15.53 30.46 -9.82
C SER A 266 -17.04 30.43 -10.12
N ASN A 267 -17.70 29.32 -9.81
CA ASN A 267 -19.13 29.12 -10.05
C ASN A 267 -19.88 28.51 -8.86
N ASP A 268 -19.22 28.33 -7.72
CA ASP A 268 -19.79 27.78 -6.48
C ASP A 268 -20.36 26.36 -6.67
N THR A 269 -19.58 25.47 -7.28
CA THR A 269 -20.03 24.10 -7.56
C THR A 269 -19.12 23.03 -6.97
N TRP A 270 -19.73 21.87 -6.66
CA TRP A 270 -19.04 20.69 -6.18
C TRP A 270 -19.12 19.56 -7.20
N THR A 271 -18.00 18.87 -7.41
CA THR A 271 -17.90 17.70 -8.30
C THR A 271 -17.35 16.51 -7.51
N GLN A 272 -18.04 15.36 -7.58
CA GLN A 272 -17.54 14.13 -6.98
C GLN A 272 -16.44 13.53 -7.84
N LEU A 273 -15.31 13.22 -7.22
CA LEU A 273 -14.18 12.51 -7.80
C LEU A 273 -14.19 11.03 -7.37
N PRO A 274 -13.37 10.16 -7.97
CA PRO A 274 -13.26 8.77 -7.55
C PRO A 274 -12.92 8.64 -6.06
N SER A 275 -13.78 7.95 -5.31
CA SER A 275 -13.57 7.66 -3.88
C SER A 275 -12.25 6.93 -3.64
N HIS A 276 -11.61 7.21 -2.50
CA HIS A 276 -10.44 6.47 -2.06
C HIS A 276 -10.78 4.99 -1.79
N PRO A 277 -9.79 4.08 -1.86
CA PRO A 277 -10.02 2.66 -1.61
C PRO A 277 -10.45 2.40 -0.17
N GLY A 278 -11.24 1.34 0.02
CA GLY A 278 -11.72 0.92 1.33
C GLY A 278 -12.94 1.70 1.82
N ASP A 279 -13.22 1.55 3.12
CA ASP A 279 -14.32 2.23 3.78
C ASP A 279 -13.97 3.69 4.09
N ALA A 280 -14.98 4.52 4.36
CA ALA A 280 -14.77 5.83 4.94
C ALA A 280 -13.98 5.73 6.25
N ILE A 281 -13.05 6.69 6.43
CA ILE A 281 -12.16 6.78 7.56
C ILE A 281 -12.52 8.00 8.38
N TRP A 282 -12.60 7.80 9.69
CA TRP A 282 -12.80 8.86 10.65
C TRP A 282 -11.48 9.54 10.99
N ALA A 283 -11.48 10.87 10.90
CA ALA A 283 -10.36 11.77 11.15
C ALA A 283 -9.02 11.37 10.53
N PRO A 284 -8.98 11.14 9.20
CA PRO A 284 -7.75 10.87 8.48
C PRO A 284 -6.92 12.14 8.30
N GLY A 285 -5.65 11.95 7.92
CA GLY A 285 -4.78 13.01 7.44
C GLY A 285 -4.73 13.05 5.91
N CYS A 286 -4.30 14.19 5.37
CA CYS A 286 -3.86 14.26 3.98
C CYS A 286 -2.81 15.34 3.77
N PHE A 287 -1.99 15.17 2.74
CA PHE A 287 -1.11 16.23 2.24
C PHE A 287 -1.00 16.13 0.72
N VAL A 288 -0.67 17.24 0.07
CA VAL A 288 -0.51 17.28 -1.39
C VAL A 288 0.95 17.51 -1.70
N ILE A 289 1.58 16.55 -2.36
CA ILE A 289 2.94 16.72 -2.91
C ILE A 289 2.77 16.75 -4.41
N ASP A 290 3.35 17.80 -5.02
CA ASP A 290 3.19 18.11 -6.43
C ASP A 290 1.70 18.15 -6.83
N CYS A 291 1.23 17.17 -7.59
CA CYS A 291 -0.17 17.08 -8.07
C CYS A 291 -0.94 15.89 -7.51
N SER A 292 -0.42 15.26 -6.47
CA SER A 292 -0.97 14.06 -5.90
C SER A 292 -1.36 14.31 -4.46
N VAL A 293 -2.62 14.00 -4.13
CA VAL A 293 -3.05 13.92 -2.74
C VAL A 293 -2.61 12.58 -2.17
N TYR A 294 -1.98 12.60 -1.01
CA TYR A 294 -1.68 11.44 -0.18
C TYR A 294 -2.70 11.40 0.95
N PHE A 295 -3.46 10.31 1.01
CA PHE A 295 -4.45 10.03 2.04
C PHE A 295 -3.92 8.97 2.99
N LEU A 296 -3.96 9.23 4.29
CA LEU A 296 -3.32 8.39 5.28
C LEU A 296 -4.02 8.45 6.65
N LEU A 297 -3.76 7.43 7.47
CA LEU A 297 -4.09 7.41 8.89
C LEU A 297 -5.61 7.55 9.17
N GLY A 298 -5.99 7.85 10.41
CA GLY A 298 -7.38 7.89 10.86
C GLY A 298 -7.82 6.62 11.58
N GLN A 299 -9.13 6.42 11.69
CA GLN A 299 -9.75 5.26 12.33
C GLN A 299 -10.87 4.70 11.44
N ASN A 300 -10.80 3.42 11.11
CA ASN A 300 -11.89 2.70 10.47
C ASN A 300 -12.84 2.15 11.56
N ASN A 301 -14.06 2.69 11.59
CA ASN A 301 -15.12 2.31 12.53
C ASN A 301 -16.04 1.19 12.01
N ASN A 302 -15.87 0.75 10.77
CA ASN A 302 -16.67 -0.32 10.17
C ASN A 302 -16.15 -1.72 10.51
N THR A 303 -15.03 -1.81 11.23
CA THR A 303 -14.47 -3.07 11.76
C THR A 303 -14.72 -3.21 13.26
N PHE A 304 -14.76 -4.44 13.77
CA PHE A 304 -14.85 -4.70 15.21
C PHE A 304 -13.71 -5.63 15.66
N PRO A 305 -12.72 -5.14 16.44
CA PRO A 305 -12.57 -3.76 16.93
C PRO A 305 -12.24 -2.76 15.81
N ALA A 306 -12.39 -1.46 16.09
CA ALA A 306 -11.95 -0.40 15.19
C ALA A 306 -10.44 -0.52 14.92
N VAL A 307 -10.02 -0.22 13.69
CA VAL A 307 -8.62 -0.35 13.24
C VAL A 307 -8.08 1.03 12.85
N TYR A 308 -6.78 1.24 13.08
CA TYR A 308 -6.07 2.44 12.68
C TYR A 308 -5.23 2.14 11.44
N PRO A 309 -5.74 2.43 10.22
CA PRO A 309 -5.00 2.11 9.00
C PRO A 309 -3.68 2.86 8.94
N SER A 310 -2.64 2.17 8.47
CA SER A 310 -1.33 2.76 8.15
C SER A 310 -1.07 2.84 6.64
N ASN A 311 -1.91 2.22 5.82
CA ASN A 311 -1.82 2.32 4.38
C ASN A 311 -1.96 3.77 3.92
N ILE A 312 -1.20 4.12 2.89
CA ILE A 312 -1.23 5.43 2.26
C ILE A 312 -1.67 5.24 0.83
N TYR A 313 -2.68 6.00 0.42
CA TYR A 313 -3.18 6.00 -0.94
C TYR A 313 -2.91 7.35 -1.59
N THR A 314 -2.45 7.32 -2.83
CA THR A 314 -2.18 8.51 -3.62
C THR A 314 -3.14 8.61 -4.80
N TYR A 315 -3.59 9.82 -5.11
CA TYR A 315 -4.46 10.11 -6.25
C TYR A 315 -3.99 11.37 -6.96
N LYS A 316 -3.81 11.25 -8.27
CA LYS A 316 -3.44 12.36 -9.14
C LYS A 316 -4.65 13.27 -9.36
N LEU A 317 -4.51 14.53 -8.93
CA LEU A 317 -5.61 15.51 -8.90
C LEU A 317 -5.88 16.18 -10.25
N SER A 318 -4.91 16.22 -11.15
CA SER A 318 -5.07 16.82 -12.48
C SER A 318 -4.19 16.15 -13.53
N ASP A 319 -4.73 16.04 -14.75
CA ASP A 319 -4.00 15.63 -15.96
C ASP A 319 -3.11 16.76 -16.51
N ASP A 320 -3.34 18.01 -16.08
CA ASP A 320 -2.47 19.16 -16.38
C ASP A 320 -1.12 19.06 -15.66
N CYS A 321 -0.93 18.00 -14.88
CA CYS A 321 0.30 17.67 -14.20
C CYS A 321 1.05 16.57 -14.93
N GLY A 322 2.36 16.72 -15.05
CA GLY A 322 3.20 15.77 -15.75
C GLY A 322 4.57 16.38 -15.99
N CYS A 323 5.47 15.61 -16.58
CA CYS A 323 6.78 16.15 -16.91
C CYS A 323 6.68 17.34 -17.87
N THR A 324 7.19 18.50 -17.43
CA THR A 324 7.22 19.73 -18.24
C THR A 324 8.55 19.96 -18.95
N ASP A 325 9.58 19.14 -18.69
CA ASP A 325 10.90 19.24 -19.33
C ASP A 325 10.89 18.56 -20.72
N PRO A 326 11.09 19.31 -21.83
CA PRO A 326 11.11 18.73 -23.18
C PRO A 326 12.26 17.75 -23.45
N SER A 327 13.26 17.67 -22.57
CA SER A 327 14.38 16.74 -22.67
C SER A 327 14.12 15.39 -22.00
N ALA A 328 13.07 15.28 -21.19
CA ALA A 328 12.64 14.03 -20.58
C ALA A 328 11.90 13.13 -21.59
N VAL A 329 12.01 11.81 -21.41
CA VAL A 329 11.38 10.83 -22.31
C VAL A 329 9.86 10.75 -22.12
N ASN A 330 9.35 11.17 -20.96
CA ASN A 330 7.92 11.23 -20.64
C ASN A 330 7.36 12.67 -20.65
N PHE A 331 8.01 13.59 -21.35
CA PHE A 331 7.52 14.96 -21.54
C PHE A 331 6.06 14.99 -22.01
N SER A 332 5.25 15.82 -21.34
CA SER A 332 3.85 16.06 -21.69
C SER A 332 3.65 17.51 -22.13
N SER A 333 3.23 17.72 -23.38
CA SER A 333 2.96 19.07 -23.89
C SER A 333 1.68 19.70 -23.33
N ILE A 334 0.85 18.93 -22.62
CA ILE A 334 -0.34 19.42 -21.92
C ILE A 334 -0.05 19.71 -20.44
N ALA A 335 1.07 19.21 -19.90
CA ALA A 335 1.44 19.49 -18.54
C ALA A 335 1.80 20.98 -18.39
N THR A 336 1.13 21.64 -17.45
CA THR A 336 1.39 23.02 -17.05
C THR A 336 2.00 23.11 -15.66
N ILE A 337 1.96 22.02 -14.90
CA ILE A 337 2.56 21.86 -13.58
C ILE A 337 3.48 20.64 -13.63
N ASP A 338 4.76 20.83 -13.31
CA ASP A 338 5.70 19.73 -13.18
C ASP A 338 5.36 18.90 -11.95
N ASP A 339 5.15 17.60 -12.12
CA ASP A 339 4.80 16.67 -11.03
C ASP A 339 6.00 15.84 -10.55
N GLY A 340 7.22 16.24 -10.89
CA GLY A 340 8.44 15.53 -10.53
C GLY A 340 8.63 14.21 -11.28
N SER A 341 7.68 13.83 -12.16
CA SER A 341 7.75 12.56 -12.90
C SER A 341 8.77 12.55 -14.03
N CYS A 342 9.45 13.66 -14.33
CA CYS A 342 10.39 13.76 -15.44
C CYS A 342 11.46 12.66 -15.42
N CYS A 343 11.36 11.77 -16.40
CA CYS A 343 12.25 10.64 -16.57
C CYS A 343 13.24 10.92 -17.70
N TYR A 344 14.52 10.68 -17.44
CA TYR A 344 15.60 10.89 -18.43
C TYR A 344 16.24 9.58 -18.89
N VAL A 345 15.81 8.44 -18.34
CA VAL A 345 16.35 7.12 -18.64
C VAL A 345 15.22 6.18 -19.00
N SER A 346 15.17 5.79 -20.28
CA SER A 346 14.23 4.79 -20.78
C SER A 346 14.89 3.41 -20.88
N GLY A 347 14.16 2.35 -20.57
CA GLY A 347 14.64 0.98 -20.65
C GLY A 347 13.59 0.00 -20.10
N CYS A 348 13.96 -1.26 -19.96
CA CYS A 348 13.04 -2.25 -19.41
C CYS A 348 12.86 -2.07 -17.89
N THR A 349 11.65 -1.79 -17.45
CA THR A 349 11.30 -1.59 -16.04
C THR A 349 10.76 -2.86 -15.35
N ASN A 350 10.57 -3.95 -16.10
CA ASN A 350 10.07 -5.21 -15.54
C ASN A 350 11.19 -5.98 -14.83
N PRO A 351 11.12 -6.19 -13.49
CA PRO A 351 12.18 -6.84 -12.72
C PRO A 351 12.37 -8.34 -13.03
N TYR A 352 11.42 -8.96 -13.73
CA TYR A 352 11.52 -10.35 -14.19
C TYR A 352 12.09 -10.50 -15.60
N ALA A 353 12.35 -9.41 -16.32
CA ALA A 353 12.93 -9.46 -17.66
C ALA A 353 14.45 -9.70 -17.63
N LEU A 354 14.97 -10.36 -18.67
CA LEU A 354 16.40 -10.68 -18.80
C LEU A 354 17.29 -9.44 -19.00
N ASN A 355 16.70 -8.33 -19.44
CA ASN A 355 17.36 -7.05 -19.69
C ASN A 355 16.79 -5.93 -18.80
N PHE A 356 16.27 -6.28 -17.62
CA PHE A 356 15.83 -5.29 -16.63
C PHE A 356 16.92 -4.24 -16.38
N ASP A 357 16.53 -2.97 -16.44
CA ASP A 357 17.39 -1.83 -16.15
C ASP A 357 16.88 -1.13 -14.89
N SER A 358 17.61 -1.29 -13.78
CA SER A 358 17.25 -0.68 -12.50
C SER A 358 17.34 0.86 -12.49
N THR A 359 17.89 1.47 -13.55
CA THR A 359 17.98 2.93 -13.70
C THR A 359 16.88 3.51 -14.59
N ALA A 360 16.13 2.65 -15.31
CA ALA A 360 15.04 3.09 -16.16
C ALA A 360 13.81 3.48 -15.32
N CYS A 361 13.32 4.70 -15.53
CA CYS A 361 12.07 5.21 -14.94
C CYS A 361 10.92 5.27 -15.97
N TYR A 362 11.19 4.90 -17.23
CA TYR A 362 10.22 4.89 -18.31
C TYR A 362 10.39 3.62 -19.13
N ASP A 363 9.32 2.84 -19.24
CA ASP A 363 9.31 1.61 -20.02
C ASP A 363 9.31 1.92 -21.52
N ASP A 364 10.37 1.53 -22.22
CA ASP A 364 10.48 1.66 -23.67
C ASP A 364 9.95 0.43 -24.44
N ASN A 365 9.33 -0.52 -23.73
CA ASN A 365 8.89 -1.81 -24.24
C ASN A 365 10.04 -2.71 -24.74
N SER A 366 11.27 -2.47 -24.30
CA SER A 366 12.42 -3.32 -24.66
C SER A 366 12.49 -4.62 -23.84
N CYS A 367 11.62 -4.83 -22.86
CA CYS A 367 11.66 -5.98 -21.97
C CYS A 367 11.65 -7.33 -22.70
N VAL A 368 12.71 -8.12 -22.49
CA VAL A 368 12.86 -9.49 -22.95
C VAL A 368 12.48 -10.43 -21.82
N LEU A 369 11.23 -10.90 -21.84
CA LEU A 369 10.74 -11.85 -20.84
C LEU A 369 11.43 -13.21 -20.96
N PRO A 370 11.68 -13.89 -19.83
CA PRO A 370 12.28 -15.21 -19.83
C PRO A 370 11.31 -16.24 -20.45
N VAL A 371 11.85 -17.12 -21.27
CA VAL A 371 11.23 -18.36 -21.73
C VAL A 371 12.13 -19.49 -21.25
N LEU A 372 11.67 -20.21 -20.24
CA LEU A 372 12.41 -21.27 -19.58
C LEU A 372 12.56 -22.49 -20.48
N GLY A 373 13.76 -23.03 -20.50
CA GLY A 373 14.07 -24.32 -21.12
C GLY A 373 15.57 -24.47 -21.33
N CYS A 374 16.00 -25.67 -21.68
CA CYS A 374 17.41 -25.88 -22.00
C CYS A 374 17.79 -25.16 -23.30
N THR A 375 18.79 -24.28 -23.24
CA THR A 375 19.30 -23.52 -24.40
C THR A 375 20.45 -24.23 -25.13
N ASN A 376 20.96 -25.35 -24.59
CA ASN A 376 22.02 -26.14 -25.21
C ASN A 376 21.47 -27.06 -26.29
N GLN A 377 21.80 -26.78 -27.57
CA GLN A 377 21.38 -27.58 -28.73
C GLN A 377 21.80 -29.05 -28.70
N SER A 378 22.82 -29.40 -27.91
CA SER A 378 23.31 -30.76 -27.75
C SER A 378 22.65 -31.52 -26.60
N ALA A 379 21.67 -30.92 -25.91
CA ALA A 379 20.93 -31.57 -24.83
C ALA A 379 19.71 -32.33 -25.35
N SER A 380 19.31 -33.41 -24.68
CA SER A 380 18.11 -34.18 -25.05
C SER A 380 16.82 -33.41 -24.87
N ASN A 381 16.80 -32.44 -23.95
CA ASN A 381 15.67 -31.56 -23.65
C ASN A 381 15.85 -30.13 -24.21
N TYR A 382 16.67 -29.94 -25.25
CA TYR A 382 16.83 -28.64 -25.90
C TYR A 382 15.48 -28.03 -26.32
N ASN A 383 15.26 -26.76 -25.98
CA ASN A 383 14.09 -25.99 -26.35
C ASN A 383 14.51 -24.79 -27.20
N ALA A 384 14.17 -24.83 -28.50
CA ALA A 384 14.52 -23.76 -29.45
C ALA A 384 13.84 -22.41 -29.16
N SER A 385 12.75 -22.42 -28.39
CA SER A 385 12.05 -21.20 -27.96
C SER A 385 12.60 -20.63 -26.65
N ALA A 386 13.43 -21.38 -25.93
CA ALA A 386 13.99 -20.93 -24.65
C ALA A 386 15.10 -19.90 -24.87
N ASN A 387 15.10 -18.86 -24.04
CA ASN A 387 16.14 -17.83 -24.01
C ASN A 387 16.95 -17.84 -22.71
N THR A 388 16.55 -18.64 -21.72
CA THR A 388 17.23 -18.81 -20.43
C THR A 388 16.93 -20.18 -19.82
N THR A 389 17.85 -20.68 -19.00
CA THR A 389 17.64 -21.88 -18.17
C THR A 389 17.10 -21.56 -16.78
N ILE A 390 17.05 -20.27 -16.39
CA ILE A 390 16.60 -19.80 -15.08
C ILE A 390 15.63 -18.63 -15.26
N ALA A 391 14.55 -18.60 -14.50
CA ALA A 391 13.67 -17.43 -14.38
C ALA A 391 13.20 -17.23 -12.94
N TYR A 392 12.88 -15.99 -12.61
CA TYR A 392 12.27 -15.61 -11.34
C TYR A 392 10.79 -15.26 -11.55
N GLY A 393 9.96 -15.44 -10.53
CA GLY A 393 8.56 -15.03 -10.57
C GLY A 393 7.82 -15.22 -9.25
N GLY A 394 6.50 -15.15 -9.31
CA GLY A 394 5.65 -14.97 -8.13
C GLY A 394 5.58 -13.50 -7.72
N GLU A 395 5.33 -13.23 -6.44
CA GLU A 395 5.46 -11.89 -5.86
C GLU A 395 6.91 -11.61 -5.42
N LEU A 396 7.41 -10.40 -5.65
CA LEU A 396 8.82 -10.06 -5.40
C LEU A 396 9.19 -10.10 -3.92
N ASP A 397 8.30 -9.60 -3.07
CA ASP A 397 8.49 -9.49 -1.64
C ASP A 397 7.14 -9.43 -0.92
N ASN A 398 7.16 -9.20 0.39
CA ASN A 398 5.96 -9.15 1.21
C ASN A 398 5.33 -7.75 1.33
N SER A 399 5.86 -6.73 0.65
CA SER A 399 5.46 -5.32 0.77
C SER A 399 4.39 -4.87 -0.21
N PHE A 400 4.11 -5.67 -1.26
CA PHE A 400 3.16 -5.30 -2.32
C PHE A 400 1.70 -5.07 -1.85
N SER A 401 1.33 -5.55 -0.65
CA SER A 401 0.02 -5.28 -0.04
C SER A 401 0.04 -5.56 1.47
N SER A 402 -1.11 -5.42 2.14
CA SER A 402 -1.26 -5.81 3.53
C SER A 402 -1.03 -7.31 3.75
N GLY A 403 -0.59 -7.66 4.95
CA GLY A 403 -0.32 -9.05 5.31
C GLY A 403 -0.02 -9.21 6.79
N GLY A 404 0.44 -10.39 7.15
CA GLY A 404 0.84 -10.70 8.52
C GLY A 404 1.42 -12.10 8.63
N TYR A 405 2.06 -12.36 9.76
CA TYR A 405 2.57 -13.68 10.09
C TYR A 405 1.41 -14.65 10.35
N PHE A 406 1.52 -15.84 9.78
CA PHE A 406 0.45 -16.81 9.77
C PHE A 406 0.98 -18.19 10.17
N ASN A 407 0.20 -18.86 11.02
CA ASN A 407 0.56 -20.13 11.62
C ASN A 407 -0.26 -21.31 11.05
N GLY A 408 -1.08 -21.12 10.02
CA GLY A 408 -1.81 -22.22 9.40
C GLY A 408 -1.04 -22.86 8.24
N ASP A 409 -1.45 -24.08 7.87
CA ASP A 409 -1.03 -24.71 6.62
C ASP A 409 -1.87 -24.14 5.48
N GLN A 410 -1.21 -23.42 4.58
CA GLN A 410 -1.77 -22.87 3.36
C GLN A 410 -0.69 -22.91 2.28
N HIS A 411 -1.10 -22.87 1.02
CA HIS A 411 -0.21 -23.11 -0.10
C HIS A 411 -0.63 -22.32 -1.34
N LEU A 412 0.32 -22.16 -2.25
CA LEU A 412 0.07 -21.71 -3.61
C LEU A 412 -0.32 -22.92 -4.48
N ILE A 413 -1.21 -22.69 -5.44
CA ILE A 413 -1.66 -23.71 -6.40
C ILE A 413 -1.17 -23.31 -7.79
N PHE A 414 -0.46 -24.19 -8.47
CA PHE A 414 0.18 -23.89 -9.75
C PHE A 414 0.13 -25.05 -10.74
N ASP A 415 0.25 -24.73 -12.03
CA ASP A 415 0.45 -25.69 -13.11
C ASP A 415 1.92 -25.64 -13.58
N ALA A 416 2.46 -26.80 -13.96
CA ALA A 416 3.78 -26.94 -14.56
C ALA A 416 3.69 -27.65 -15.93
N ASN A 417 4.06 -26.94 -16.99
CA ASN A 417 3.95 -27.44 -18.37
C ASN A 417 5.15 -28.28 -18.82
N GLN A 418 6.27 -28.23 -18.09
CA GLN A 418 7.50 -28.99 -18.34
C GLN A 418 8.14 -29.36 -16.99
N GLU A 419 9.00 -30.37 -16.99
CA GLU A 419 9.82 -30.69 -15.82
C GLU A 419 10.76 -29.51 -15.52
N ALA A 420 10.86 -29.13 -14.25
CA ALA A 420 11.72 -28.05 -13.79
C ALA A 420 12.13 -28.28 -12.34
N VAL A 421 13.01 -27.43 -11.84
CA VAL A 421 13.42 -27.39 -10.44
C VAL A 421 12.98 -26.06 -9.86
N ILE A 422 12.16 -26.07 -8.80
CA ILE A 422 12.01 -24.88 -7.95
C ILE A 422 13.27 -24.80 -7.10
N LYS A 423 14.18 -23.92 -7.53
CA LYS A 423 15.55 -23.88 -7.02
C LYS A 423 15.61 -23.20 -5.66
N SER A 424 14.98 -22.05 -5.54
CA SER A 424 15.00 -21.24 -4.32
C SER A 424 13.78 -20.31 -4.25
N ALA A 425 13.49 -19.80 -3.06
CA ALA A 425 12.49 -18.74 -2.86
C ALA A 425 12.87 -17.91 -1.63
N VAL A 426 12.30 -16.71 -1.53
CA VAL A 426 12.41 -15.80 -0.38
C VAL A 426 11.26 -16.06 0.58
N PHE A 427 11.58 -16.08 1.87
CA PHE A 427 10.65 -16.30 2.98
C PHE A 427 10.88 -15.27 4.07
N TYR A 428 9.80 -14.89 4.76
CA TYR A 428 9.81 -13.93 5.86
C TYR A 428 9.29 -14.60 7.13
N ALA A 429 10.14 -14.80 8.14
CA ALA A 429 9.76 -15.43 9.40
C ALA A 429 9.62 -14.39 10.52
N GLU A 430 8.62 -14.54 11.40
CA GLU A 430 8.41 -13.66 12.56
C GLU A 430 9.53 -13.80 13.59
N SER A 431 9.97 -15.04 13.82
CA SER A 431 10.94 -15.41 14.83
C SER A 431 11.75 -16.61 14.36
N ASN A 432 12.75 -17.00 15.15
CA ASN A 432 13.52 -18.21 14.85
C ASN A 432 12.62 -19.44 14.98
N THR A 433 12.45 -20.17 13.88
CA THR A 433 11.54 -21.33 13.80
C THR A 433 12.12 -22.39 12.86
N THR A 434 11.56 -23.59 12.87
CA THR A 434 11.93 -24.65 11.92
C THR A 434 10.72 -24.97 11.07
N VAL A 435 10.87 -24.89 9.76
CA VAL A 435 9.78 -25.10 8.79
C VAL A 435 10.18 -26.18 7.79
N THR A 436 9.28 -27.13 7.56
CA THR A 436 9.35 -28.07 6.45
C THR A 436 8.51 -27.53 5.30
N PHE A 437 9.18 -27.24 4.19
CA PHE A 437 8.59 -26.79 2.94
C PHE A 437 8.27 -28.01 2.08
N GLU A 438 7.14 -27.99 1.38
CA GLU A 438 6.66 -29.14 0.62
C GLU A 438 6.21 -28.74 -0.78
N LEU A 439 6.58 -29.57 -1.75
CA LEU A 439 5.91 -29.69 -3.04
C LEU A 439 4.94 -30.87 -2.95
N ARG A 440 3.66 -30.65 -3.25
CA ARG A 440 2.63 -31.69 -3.21
C ARG A 440 1.87 -31.79 -4.53
N ASP A 441 1.29 -32.95 -4.78
CA ASP A 441 0.38 -33.16 -5.90
C ASP A 441 -1.01 -32.53 -5.63
N ASN A 442 -1.93 -32.68 -6.59
CA ASN A 442 -3.29 -32.15 -6.50
C ASN A 442 -4.18 -32.86 -5.46
N ASN A 443 -3.72 -33.96 -4.88
CA ASN A 443 -4.37 -34.67 -3.78
C ASN A 443 -3.66 -34.43 -2.43
N SER A 444 -2.76 -33.43 -2.37
CA SER A 444 -1.96 -33.09 -1.19
C SER A 444 -1.00 -34.21 -0.75
N VAL A 445 -0.59 -35.09 -1.65
CA VAL A 445 0.49 -36.05 -1.41
C VAL A 445 1.83 -35.35 -1.63
N VAL A 446 2.72 -35.40 -0.63
CA VAL A 446 4.07 -34.83 -0.72
C VAL A 446 4.88 -35.55 -1.79
N LEU A 447 5.36 -34.79 -2.76
CA LEU A 447 6.25 -35.23 -3.84
C LEU A 447 7.71 -34.99 -3.47
N ASP A 448 7.98 -33.85 -2.83
CA ASP A 448 9.31 -33.46 -2.37
C ASP A 448 9.20 -32.53 -1.14
N ASP A 449 10.18 -32.57 -0.25
CA ASP A 449 10.21 -31.73 0.95
C ASP A 449 11.63 -31.37 1.38
N THR A 450 11.75 -30.25 2.10
CA THR A 450 13.01 -29.85 2.73
C THR A 450 12.73 -29.09 4.02
N THR A 451 13.61 -29.23 5.01
CA THR A 451 13.43 -28.61 6.33
C THR A 451 14.56 -27.64 6.64
N TYR A 452 14.22 -26.41 6.99
CA TYR A 452 15.17 -25.36 7.37
C TYR A 452 14.87 -24.79 8.75
N SER A 453 15.93 -24.47 9.48
CA SER A 453 15.86 -23.55 10.63
C SER A 453 16.03 -22.13 10.15
N LEU A 454 14.98 -21.34 10.35
CA LEU A 454 14.82 -19.96 9.91
C LEU A 454 15.27 -19.00 11.01
N VAL A 455 15.86 -17.88 10.62
CA VAL A 455 16.00 -16.70 11.49
C VAL A 455 14.87 -15.71 11.24
N ALA A 456 14.56 -14.88 12.24
CA ALA A 456 13.61 -13.78 12.10
C ALA A 456 14.02 -12.84 10.96
N GLY A 457 13.06 -12.44 10.12
CA GLY A 457 13.27 -11.58 8.95
C GLY A 457 13.27 -12.32 7.61
N SER A 458 13.79 -11.64 6.59
CA SER A 458 13.83 -12.12 5.20
C SER A 458 15.05 -13.01 4.95
N GLN A 459 14.86 -14.13 4.25
CA GLN A 459 15.95 -14.99 3.79
C GLN A 459 15.56 -15.77 2.51
N ARG A 460 16.51 -15.91 1.59
CA ARG A 460 16.38 -16.81 0.44
C ARG A 460 16.86 -18.21 0.83
N LEU A 461 16.02 -19.22 0.61
CA LEU A 461 16.33 -20.61 0.90
C LEU A 461 16.39 -21.41 -0.39
N ILE A 462 17.36 -22.31 -0.47
CA ILE A 462 17.51 -23.24 -1.60
C ILE A 462 16.58 -24.43 -1.34
N LEU A 463 15.64 -24.69 -2.22
CA LEU A 463 14.68 -25.79 -2.08
C LEU A 463 15.13 -27.01 -2.87
N ASN A 464 15.46 -26.82 -4.15
CA ASN A 464 15.73 -27.88 -5.14
C ASN A 464 14.57 -28.87 -5.31
N PHE A 465 13.32 -28.41 -5.31
CA PHE A 465 12.19 -29.31 -5.55
C PHE A 465 12.11 -29.71 -7.01
N ASP A 466 12.12 -31.02 -7.27
CA ASP A 466 11.91 -31.59 -8.60
C ASP A 466 10.41 -31.51 -8.96
N VAL A 467 10.06 -30.63 -9.89
CA VAL A 467 8.68 -30.35 -10.29
C VAL A 467 8.29 -31.19 -11.51
N PRO A 468 7.31 -32.11 -11.39
CA PRO A 468 6.82 -32.87 -12.52
C PRO A 468 5.85 -32.05 -13.38
N ILE A 469 5.59 -32.55 -14.60
CA ILE A 469 4.52 -32.01 -15.46
C ILE A 469 3.17 -32.41 -14.86
N ALA A 470 2.47 -31.44 -14.26
CA ALA A 470 1.18 -31.65 -13.64
C ALA A 470 0.41 -30.34 -13.48
N ASN A 471 -0.91 -30.48 -13.29
CA ASN A 471 -1.79 -29.37 -12.95
C ASN A 471 -2.15 -29.40 -11.47
N ASP A 472 -2.45 -28.22 -10.92
CA ASP A 472 -2.90 -28.03 -9.54
C ASP A 472 -1.92 -28.60 -8.49
N LEU A 473 -0.61 -28.51 -8.77
CA LEU A 473 0.45 -28.76 -7.79
C LEU A 473 0.36 -27.74 -6.66
N GLN A 474 0.78 -28.14 -5.47
CA GLN A 474 0.72 -27.31 -4.27
C GLN A 474 2.12 -27.00 -3.77
N LEU A 475 2.41 -25.72 -3.55
CA LEU A 475 3.66 -25.24 -2.96
C LEU A 475 3.35 -24.68 -1.57
N GLY A 476 3.71 -25.42 -0.53
CA GLY A 476 3.21 -25.20 0.83
C GLY A 476 4.20 -25.60 1.92
N ILE A 477 3.68 -25.87 3.11
CA ILE A 477 4.46 -26.28 4.29
C ILE A 477 3.79 -27.48 4.95
N SER A 478 4.54 -28.31 5.68
CA SER A 478 4.05 -29.57 6.24
C SER A 478 3.03 -29.44 7.38
N SER A 479 3.03 -28.31 8.08
CA SER A 479 2.20 -28.10 9.26
C SER A 479 1.99 -26.63 9.58
N GLY A 480 0.93 -26.35 10.34
CA GLY A 480 0.79 -25.06 11.03
C GLY A 480 1.87 -24.86 12.10
N ASN A 481 2.15 -23.59 12.44
CA ASN A 481 3.26 -23.04 13.26
C ASN A 481 4.51 -22.60 12.51
N SER A 482 4.38 -22.21 11.24
CA SER A 482 5.50 -21.67 10.47
C SER A 482 5.84 -20.21 10.81
N SER A 483 4.88 -19.45 11.36
CA SER A 483 5.00 -18.00 11.60
C SER A 483 5.60 -17.26 10.40
N LEU A 484 5.23 -17.71 9.19
CA LEU A 484 5.69 -17.14 7.94
C LEU A 484 4.73 -16.04 7.49
N TYR A 485 5.28 -15.01 6.87
CA TYR A 485 4.50 -13.90 6.36
C TYR A 485 3.70 -14.32 5.13
N ARG A 486 2.43 -13.94 5.12
CA ARG A 486 1.56 -13.99 3.95
C ARG A 486 0.97 -12.61 3.70
N ASN A 487 0.77 -12.25 2.44
CA ASN A 487 -0.11 -11.14 2.09
C ASN A 487 -1.56 -11.62 2.15
N ASN A 488 -2.43 -10.82 2.76
CA ASN A 488 -3.84 -11.13 2.97
C ASN A 488 -4.78 -10.34 2.04
N SER A 489 -4.21 -9.60 1.10
CA SER A 489 -4.88 -8.83 0.06
C SER A 489 -3.90 -8.54 -1.09
N GLY A 490 -4.39 -7.98 -2.20
CA GLY A 490 -3.57 -7.45 -3.30
C GLY A 490 -3.03 -8.47 -4.31
N ALA A 491 -3.06 -9.78 -4.01
CA ALA A 491 -2.53 -10.78 -4.93
C ALA A 491 -3.35 -10.84 -6.23
N THR A 492 -2.68 -10.81 -7.38
CA THR A 492 -3.29 -10.82 -8.71
C THR A 492 -2.81 -12.03 -9.50
N TYR A 493 -3.51 -13.16 -9.32
CA TYR A 493 -3.23 -14.36 -10.09
C TYR A 493 -3.75 -14.24 -11.53
N PRO A 494 -3.09 -14.90 -12.51
CA PRO A 494 -1.98 -15.83 -12.34
C PRO A 494 -0.58 -15.20 -12.41
N TYR A 495 0.39 -15.81 -11.72
CA TYR A 495 1.82 -15.48 -11.83
C TYR A 495 2.52 -16.48 -12.75
N ASN A 496 3.02 -16.02 -13.89
CA ASN A 496 3.76 -16.82 -14.85
C ASN A 496 5.26 -16.75 -14.58
N ILE A 497 5.93 -17.90 -14.51
CA ILE A 497 7.39 -18.00 -14.37
C ILE A 497 7.95 -18.69 -15.62
N GLY A 498 8.54 -17.87 -16.50
CA GLY A 498 9.23 -18.31 -17.70
C GLY A 498 8.39 -19.13 -18.70
N ASN A 499 7.07 -18.91 -18.76
CA ASN A 499 6.11 -19.73 -19.51
C ASN A 499 6.06 -21.23 -19.12
N LEU A 500 6.63 -21.59 -17.97
CA LEU A 500 6.74 -22.97 -17.52
C LEU A 500 5.84 -23.24 -16.31
N ILE A 501 5.98 -22.44 -15.25
CA ILE A 501 5.15 -22.50 -14.05
C ILE A 501 4.11 -21.39 -14.10
N ASN A 502 2.86 -21.73 -13.77
CA ASN A 502 1.77 -20.77 -13.71
C ASN A 502 1.04 -20.90 -12.36
N ILE A 503 1.32 -19.99 -11.43
CA ILE A 503 0.66 -19.96 -10.12
C ILE A 503 -0.71 -19.33 -10.31
N LYS A 504 -1.79 -20.08 -10.07
CA LYS A 504 -3.15 -19.70 -10.47
C LYS A 504 -3.99 -19.13 -9.33
N GLN A 505 -3.67 -19.50 -8.10
CA GLN A 505 -4.39 -19.10 -6.89
C GLN A 505 -3.63 -19.56 -5.65
N SER A 506 -4.18 -19.27 -4.48
CA SER A 506 -3.80 -19.93 -3.23
C SER A 506 -4.92 -20.85 -2.73
N SER A 507 -4.63 -21.60 -1.67
CA SER A 507 -5.59 -22.45 -0.96
C SER A 507 -6.62 -21.68 -0.13
N ALA A 508 -6.61 -20.35 -0.14
CA ALA A 508 -7.65 -19.55 0.49
C ALA A 508 -8.99 -19.71 -0.27
N SER A 509 -10.05 -20.10 0.44
CA SER A 509 -11.37 -20.40 -0.14
C SER A 509 -12.33 -19.20 -0.16
N THR A 510 -11.90 -18.02 0.28
CA THR A 510 -12.73 -16.81 0.38
C THR A 510 -12.52 -15.89 -0.82
N ASN A 511 -13.62 -15.43 -1.42
CA ASN A 511 -13.64 -14.35 -2.41
C ASN A 511 -13.38 -13.01 -1.67
N PRO A 512 -12.40 -12.17 -2.09
CA PRO A 512 -11.51 -12.34 -3.25
C PRO A 512 -10.28 -13.23 -2.98
N LEU A 513 -9.84 -13.96 -4.01
CA LEU A 513 -8.61 -14.78 -4.08
C LEU A 513 -7.34 -13.90 -4.06
N SER A 514 -7.22 -13.04 -3.04
CA SER A 514 -6.23 -11.98 -2.93
C SER A 514 -5.10 -12.33 -1.96
N TYR A 515 -5.05 -13.58 -1.47
CA TYR A 515 -4.06 -14.05 -0.53
C TYR A 515 -2.87 -14.67 -1.27
N TYR A 516 -1.65 -14.32 -0.86
CA TYR A 516 -0.40 -14.87 -1.38
C TYR A 516 0.42 -15.49 -0.24
N TYR A 517 0.75 -16.78 -0.35
CA TYR A 517 1.34 -17.55 0.74
C TYR A 517 2.82 -17.87 0.52
N PHE A 518 3.62 -17.37 1.47
CA PHE A 518 4.98 -17.75 1.87
C PHE A 518 6.12 -17.66 0.86
N TYR A 519 5.90 -17.98 -0.42
CA TYR A 519 6.95 -18.17 -1.41
C TYR A 519 7.11 -16.94 -2.32
N TYR A 520 8.03 -16.05 -1.98
CA TYR A 520 8.31 -14.83 -2.75
C TYR A 520 9.54 -15.02 -3.64
N ASN A 521 9.59 -14.31 -4.78
CA ASN A 521 10.71 -14.26 -5.70
C ASN A 521 11.30 -15.66 -5.99
N ILE A 522 10.41 -16.55 -6.47
CA ILE A 522 10.67 -17.96 -6.70
C ILE A 522 11.60 -18.09 -7.91
N GLU A 523 12.72 -18.77 -7.71
CA GLU A 523 13.67 -19.14 -8.76
C GLU A 523 13.33 -20.52 -9.32
N VAL A 524 13.12 -20.60 -10.63
CA VAL A 524 12.82 -21.83 -11.35
C VAL A 524 13.92 -22.10 -12.36
N GLU A 525 14.44 -23.32 -12.37
CA GLU A 525 15.52 -23.76 -13.25
C GLU A 525 15.05 -24.93 -14.14
N THR A 526 15.44 -24.92 -15.42
CA THR A 526 15.29 -26.07 -16.32
C THR A 526 16.68 -26.55 -16.74
N PRO A 527 17.27 -27.53 -16.03
CA PRO A 527 18.63 -27.98 -16.33
C PRO A 527 18.70 -28.70 -17.68
N CYS A 528 19.80 -28.50 -18.39
CA CYS A 528 20.07 -29.22 -19.64
C CYS A 528 20.47 -30.67 -19.38
N GLN A 529 19.73 -31.61 -19.96
CA GLN A 529 20.01 -33.04 -19.88
C GLN A 529 21.06 -33.44 -20.92
N ASN A 530 22.12 -34.13 -20.49
CA ASN A 530 23.12 -34.66 -21.42
C ASN A 530 22.48 -35.70 -22.35
N VAL A 531 22.85 -35.68 -23.64
CA VAL A 531 22.55 -36.78 -24.55
C VAL A 531 23.31 -38.01 -24.07
N THR A 532 22.64 -38.87 -23.31
CA THR A 532 23.06 -40.26 -23.20
C THR A 532 22.85 -40.86 -24.59
N GLY A 533 23.96 -41.07 -25.30
CA GLY A 533 23.96 -41.52 -26.68
C GLY A 533 23.04 -42.71 -26.89
N ILE A 534 22.29 -42.69 -27.99
CA ILE A 534 21.65 -43.87 -28.56
C ILE A 534 22.76 -44.84 -28.95
N TYR A 535 23.07 -45.79 -28.06
CA TYR A 535 23.58 -47.16 -28.22
C TYR A 535 23.88 -47.56 -26.75
N GLU A 536 23.10 -48.41 -26.08
CA GLU A 536 23.12 -49.84 -26.29
C GLU A 536 21.78 -50.48 -25.95
N ASN A 537 21.42 -51.42 -26.83
CA ASN A 537 20.60 -52.59 -26.55
C ASN A 537 20.90 -53.13 -25.13
N SER A 538 19.89 -53.63 -24.42
CA SER A 538 20.07 -54.31 -23.14
C SER A 538 21.16 -55.40 -23.22
N SER A 539 22.41 -55.04 -22.93
CA SER A 539 23.42 -56.02 -22.58
C SER A 539 23.19 -56.31 -21.10
N HIS A 540 22.85 -57.55 -20.81
CA HIS A 540 22.90 -58.09 -19.46
C HIS A 540 24.23 -57.69 -18.81
N LYS A 541 24.21 -56.77 -17.84
CA LYS A 541 25.38 -56.50 -17.00
C LYS A 541 25.80 -57.81 -16.37
N ARG A 542 27.02 -58.28 -16.66
CA ARG A 542 27.50 -59.57 -16.16
C ARG A 542 28.09 -59.33 -14.78
N LEU A 543 27.49 -59.95 -13.76
CA LEU A 543 28.04 -59.92 -12.41
C LEU A 543 29.46 -60.50 -12.41
N LEU A 544 30.45 -59.70 -12.04
CA LEU A 544 31.84 -60.15 -11.91
C LEU A 544 32.09 -60.77 -10.54
N LYS A 545 31.68 -60.08 -9.48
CA LYS A 545 31.85 -60.54 -8.10
C LYS A 545 30.90 -59.85 -7.14
N ILE A 546 30.62 -60.53 -6.03
CA ILE A 546 29.91 -59.97 -4.88
C ILE A 546 30.92 -59.81 -3.76
N VAL A 547 30.99 -58.62 -3.16
CA VAL A 547 31.87 -58.36 -2.03
C VAL A 547 31.09 -57.89 -0.81
N ASP A 548 31.60 -58.18 0.38
CA ASP A 548 31.08 -57.62 1.63
C ASP A 548 31.52 -56.15 1.83
N VAL A 549 31.05 -55.55 2.92
CA VAL A 549 31.40 -54.17 3.30
C VAL A 549 32.90 -53.95 3.57
N LEU A 550 33.68 -55.03 3.70
CA LEU A 550 35.14 -54.99 3.87
C LEU A 550 35.87 -55.29 2.55
N GLY A 551 35.16 -55.43 1.43
CA GLY A 551 35.72 -55.68 0.11
C GLY A 551 36.14 -57.14 -0.13
N LYS A 552 35.76 -58.08 0.74
CA LYS A 552 36.07 -59.50 0.59
C LYS A 552 35.02 -60.17 -0.29
N GLU A 553 35.48 -60.96 -1.26
CA GLU A 553 34.61 -61.69 -2.18
C GLU A 553 33.82 -62.80 -1.47
N GLN A 554 32.51 -62.86 -1.72
CA GLN A 554 31.58 -63.80 -1.09
C GLN A 554 30.53 -64.30 -2.09
N SER A 555 29.84 -65.39 -1.76
CA SER A 555 28.63 -65.82 -2.44
C SER A 555 27.41 -64.99 -1.99
N HIS A 556 26.28 -65.13 -2.68
CA HIS A 556 25.02 -64.49 -2.30
C HIS A 556 24.59 -64.88 -0.87
N GLU A 557 24.28 -63.88 -0.03
CA GLU A 557 23.81 -64.08 1.35
C GLU A 557 22.58 -63.21 1.65
N TYR A 558 21.69 -63.73 2.49
CA TYR A 558 20.51 -63.01 2.97
C TYR A 558 20.79 -62.25 4.27
N ASN A 559 20.07 -61.16 4.51
CA ASN A 559 20.14 -60.29 5.70
C ASN A 559 21.52 -59.67 5.95
N LYS A 560 22.36 -59.55 4.90
CA LYS A 560 23.62 -58.81 4.92
C LYS A 560 23.69 -57.86 3.74
N VAL A 561 24.33 -56.71 3.95
CA VAL A 561 24.62 -55.74 2.89
C VAL A 561 25.77 -56.29 2.04
N GLN A 562 25.54 -56.39 0.74
CA GLN A 562 26.49 -56.88 -0.25
C GLN A 562 26.63 -55.87 -1.40
N PHE A 563 27.82 -55.80 -1.99
CA PHE A 563 28.09 -54.98 -3.18
C PHE A 563 28.30 -55.88 -4.39
N TYR A 564 27.51 -55.67 -5.43
CA TYR A 564 27.55 -56.40 -6.69
C TYR A 564 28.33 -55.57 -7.68
N ILE A 565 29.47 -56.09 -8.12
CA ILE A 565 30.36 -55.39 -9.07
C ILE A 565 30.15 -56.01 -10.44
N TYR A 566 29.81 -55.18 -11.42
CA TYR A 566 29.51 -55.59 -12.79
C TYR A 566 30.68 -55.28 -13.73
N ASP A 567 30.67 -55.91 -14.90
CA ASP A 567 31.71 -55.78 -15.93
C ASP A 567 31.74 -54.40 -16.60
N ASP A 568 30.64 -53.66 -16.52
CA ASP A 568 30.55 -52.25 -16.95
C ASP A 568 31.11 -51.26 -15.91
N GLY A 569 31.67 -51.75 -14.80
CA GLY A 569 32.23 -50.93 -13.72
C GLY A 569 31.18 -50.38 -12.74
N SER A 570 29.89 -50.66 -12.93
CA SER A 570 28.86 -50.28 -11.98
C SER A 570 28.89 -51.14 -10.72
N ILE A 571 28.48 -50.55 -9.59
CA ILE A 571 28.41 -51.20 -8.28
C ILE A 571 27.01 -51.01 -7.71
N GLU A 572 26.32 -52.11 -7.40
CA GLU A 572 25.01 -52.08 -6.74
C GLU A 572 25.14 -52.53 -5.27
N LYS A 573 24.69 -51.69 -4.34
CA LYS A 573 24.52 -52.06 -2.93
C LYS A 573 23.16 -52.75 -2.75
N LYS A 574 23.16 -54.01 -2.31
CA LYS A 574 21.92 -54.77 -2.05
C LYS A 574 21.88 -55.27 -0.61
N LEU A 575 20.69 -55.23 -0.02
CA LEU A 575 20.34 -55.96 1.20
C LEU A 575 19.20 -56.91 0.85
N ASN A 576 19.54 -58.17 0.59
CA ASN A 576 18.53 -59.17 0.23
C ASN A 576 17.94 -59.72 1.53
N ILE A 577 16.70 -59.32 1.85
CA ILE A 577 15.97 -59.81 3.02
C ILE A 577 15.26 -61.10 2.63
N LYS A 578 15.23 -62.09 3.53
CA LYS A 578 14.57 -63.37 3.28
C LYS A 578 13.10 -63.35 3.64
#